data_AF-A0A287D6U1-F1
#
_entry.id   AF-A0A287D6U1-F1
#
_cell.length_a   1.000
_cell.length_b   1.000
_cell.length_c   1.000
_cell.angle_alpha   90.00
_cell.angle_beta   90.00
_cell.angle_gamma   90.00
#
_symmetry.space_group_name_H-M   'P 1'
#
loop_
_entity.id
_entity.type
_entity.pdbx_description
1 polymer ?
#
loop_
_entity_poly.entity_id
_entity_poly.type
_entity_poly.pdbx_seq_one_letter_code
_entity_poly.pdbx_strand_id
1 'polypeptide(L)'
;MPFAFFFLESEGFAGLKKGIRARILETLVMLLLLALLILGIVWVASALIDNDAASMESLYDLWEFYLPYLYSCISLMGCLLLLLCTPVGLSRMFTVMGQLLVKPAILEDLDEQIYIITLEEEALQRRLNGLSSSVEYNIMDLEQELENVKALKTKLERRKKASAWERNLVYPAVMILLLIETAISVLLVACNILCLLVDETAMPKGARGPGIGNASLSTFGFVGAALEIILIFYLMVSSVVGFYSLRFFGNFTPRKDDTTMTKIIGNCVSILVLSSALPVMSRTLGITRFDLLGDFGRFNWLGNFYIVLSYNLLFAIVTTLCLVRKFTSAVREELFKALGLHKLHLSNTSRDSESTKPSANGHQKAL
;
A
#
# COMPACT_ATOMS: atom_id res chain seq x y z
N MET A 1 -5.82 40.52 -21.97
CA MET A 1 -6.64 39.58 -22.77
C MET A 1 -6.10 38.14 -22.76
N PRO A 2 -4.83 37.82 -23.11
CA PRO A 2 -4.41 36.42 -23.30
C PRO A 2 -4.42 35.55 -22.03
N PHE A 3 -4.21 36.14 -20.85
CA PHE A 3 -4.17 35.39 -19.58
C PHE A 3 -5.50 35.30 -18.83
N ALA A 4 -6.59 35.87 -19.38
CA ALA A 4 -7.92 35.79 -18.78
C ALA A 4 -8.45 34.33 -18.76
N PHE A 5 -7.95 33.48 -19.66
CA PHE A 5 -8.26 32.06 -19.70
C PHE A 5 -7.89 31.33 -18.39
N PHE A 6 -6.75 31.67 -17.77
CA PHE A 6 -6.37 31.04 -16.50
C PHE A 6 -7.38 31.33 -15.38
N PHE A 7 -8.00 32.51 -15.40
CA PHE A 7 -9.04 32.84 -14.43
C PHE A 7 -10.34 32.07 -14.65
N LEU A 8 -10.69 31.80 -15.91
CA LEU A 8 -11.86 30.98 -16.25
C LEU A 8 -11.65 29.52 -15.85
N GLU A 9 -10.44 28.99 -16.01
CA GLU A 9 -10.09 27.60 -15.70
C GLU A 9 -9.79 27.34 -14.22
N SER A 10 -9.55 28.40 -13.43
CA SER A 10 -9.20 28.26 -12.00
C SER A 10 -10.35 27.72 -11.15
N GLU A 11 -10.10 26.61 -10.44
CA GLU A 11 -11.08 25.98 -9.55
C GLU A 11 -10.95 26.47 -8.08
N GLY A 12 -9.80 27.06 -7.75
CA GLY A 12 -9.34 27.46 -6.42
C GLY A 12 -8.51 26.37 -5.74
N PHE A 13 -7.48 26.75 -4.97
CA PHE A 13 -6.63 25.81 -4.23
C PHE A 13 -7.41 24.88 -3.30
N ALA A 14 -7.02 23.61 -3.26
CA ALA A 14 -7.60 22.60 -2.40
C ALA A 14 -7.49 23.01 -0.91
N GLY A 15 -8.63 23.09 -0.22
CA GLY A 15 -8.71 23.41 1.21
C GLY A 15 -9.05 24.87 1.55
N LEU A 16 -9.05 25.79 0.58
CA LEU A 16 -9.64 27.12 0.77
C LEU A 16 -11.16 27.06 0.53
N LYS A 17 -11.92 27.88 1.27
CA LYS A 17 -13.36 28.08 0.99
C LYS A 17 -13.50 28.52 -0.47
N LYS A 18 -14.25 27.74 -1.27
CA LYS A 18 -14.54 28.04 -2.67
C LYS A 18 -15.11 29.44 -2.77
N GLY A 19 -14.34 30.35 -3.38
CA GLY A 19 -14.68 31.76 -3.48
C GLY A 19 -13.76 32.46 -4.47
N ILE A 20 -14.17 33.66 -4.89
CA ILE A 20 -13.46 34.45 -5.91
C ILE A 20 -11.99 34.68 -5.51
N ARG A 21 -11.71 34.89 -4.22
CA ARG A 21 -10.34 35.09 -3.71
C ARG A 21 -9.43 33.88 -3.95
N ALA A 22 -9.94 32.65 -3.83
CA ALA A 22 -9.15 31.44 -4.04
C ALA A 22 -8.78 31.27 -5.52
N ARG A 23 -9.72 31.60 -6.42
CA ARG A 23 -9.50 31.64 -7.86
C ARG A 23 -8.50 32.72 -8.26
N ILE A 24 -8.65 33.95 -7.75
CA ILE A 24 -7.67 35.03 -7.99
C ILE A 24 -6.27 34.59 -7.56
N LEU A 25 -6.13 33.98 -6.37
CA LEU A 25 -4.83 33.55 -5.85
C LEU A 25 -4.21 32.47 -6.74
N GLU A 26 -4.97 31.45 -7.15
CA GLU A 26 -4.52 30.42 -8.09
C GLU A 26 -4.04 31.03 -9.40
N THR A 27 -4.79 31.99 -9.94
CA THR A 27 -4.47 32.60 -11.23
C THR A 27 -3.24 33.48 -11.17
N LEU A 28 -3.06 34.20 -10.06
CA LEU A 28 -1.88 35.01 -9.81
C LEU A 28 -0.64 34.11 -9.68
N VAL A 29 -0.75 32.98 -8.95
CA VAL A 29 0.32 32.00 -8.83
C VAL A 29 0.66 31.38 -10.18
N MET A 30 -0.34 30.95 -10.96
CA MET A 30 -0.13 30.40 -12.29
C MET A 30 0.53 31.41 -13.24
N LEU A 31 0.11 32.69 -13.19
CA LEU A 31 0.68 33.74 -14.01
C LEU A 31 2.12 34.07 -13.59
N LEU A 32 2.41 34.08 -12.28
CA LEU A 32 3.77 34.23 -11.77
C LEU A 32 4.67 33.08 -12.24
N LEU A 33 4.22 31.83 -12.11
CA LEU A 33 4.95 30.65 -12.55
C LEU A 33 5.20 30.66 -14.06
N LEU A 34 4.20 31.04 -14.85
CA LEU A 34 4.35 31.17 -16.30
C LEU A 34 5.32 32.30 -16.66
N ALA A 35 5.26 33.44 -15.98
CA ALA A 35 6.19 34.54 -16.21
C ALA A 35 7.63 34.12 -15.89
N LEU A 36 7.86 33.43 -14.77
CA LEU A 36 9.17 32.89 -14.41
C LEU A 36 9.66 31.84 -15.42
N LEU A 37 8.78 30.98 -15.91
CA LEU A 37 9.10 30.00 -16.94
C LEU A 37 9.54 30.67 -18.24
N ILE A 38 8.78 31.65 -18.72
CA ILE A 38 9.10 32.39 -19.95
C ILE A 38 10.41 33.15 -19.77
N LEU A 39 10.61 33.83 -18.63
CA LEU A 39 11.86 34.52 -18.32
C LEU A 39 13.05 33.56 -18.32
N GLY A 40 12.89 32.36 -17.73
CA GLY A 40 13.93 31.34 -17.74
C GLY A 40 14.25 30.83 -19.14
N ILE A 41 13.24 30.52 -19.96
CA ILE A 41 13.44 30.09 -21.35
C ILE A 41 14.12 31.17 -22.18
N VAL A 42 13.67 32.42 -22.06
CA VAL A 42 14.27 33.56 -22.77
C VAL A 42 15.72 33.75 -22.32
N TRP A 43 16.01 33.67 -21.02
CA TRP A 43 17.38 33.77 -20.51
C TRP A 43 18.30 32.68 -21.07
N VAL A 44 17.85 31.41 -21.08
CA VAL A 44 18.62 30.31 -21.68
C VAL A 44 18.80 30.53 -23.19
N ALA A 45 17.76 30.94 -23.90
CA ALA A 45 17.82 31.18 -25.35
C ALA A 45 18.76 32.33 -25.70
N SER A 46 18.72 33.45 -24.96
CA SER A 46 19.64 34.57 -25.12
C SER A 46 21.08 34.14 -24.85
N ALA A 47 21.32 33.42 -23.75
CA ALA A 47 22.67 32.95 -23.42
C ALA A 47 23.25 31.97 -24.46
N LEU A 48 22.40 31.21 -25.17
CA LEU A 48 22.81 30.35 -26.29
C LEU A 48 23.09 31.13 -27.60
N ILE A 49 22.38 32.23 -27.84
CA ILE A 49 22.50 33.03 -29.08
C ILE A 49 23.64 34.04 -28.98
N ASP A 50 23.76 34.75 -27.86
CA ASP A 50 24.69 35.88 -27.71
C ASP A 50 26.15 35.41 -27.58
N ASN A 51 26.40 34.13 -27.26
CA ASN A 51 27.72 33.50 -27.16
C ASN A 51 28.77 34.30 -26.35
N ASP A 52 28.29 35.18 -25.47
CA ASP A 52 29.12 35.99 -24.58
C ASP A 52 29.78 35.10 -23.52
N ALA A 53 31.04 35.38 -23.21
CA ALA A 53 31.82 34.56 -22.27
C ALA A 53 31.16 34.46 -20.89
N ALA A 54 30.58 35.56 -20.39
CA ALA A 54 29.93 35.61 -19.08
C ALA A 54 28.58 34.84 -19.04
N SER A 55 27.80 34.87 -20.13
CA SER A 55 26.53 34.13 -20.19
C SER A 55 26.80 32.63 -20.34
N MET A 56 27.81 32.24 -21.10
CA MET A 56 28.23 30.85 -21.21
C MET A 56 28.76 30.30 -19.88
N GLU A 57 29.60 31.04 -19.16
CA GLU A 57 30.08 30.64 -17.82
C GLU A 57 28.90 30.38 -16.86
N SER A 58 27.91 31.28 -16.83
CA SER A 58 26.72 31.10 -15.99
C SER A 58 25.85 29.88 -16.38
N LEU A 59 25.78 29.54 -17.68
CA LEU A 59 25.09 28.34 -18.16
C LEU A 59 25.85 27.07 -17.78
N TYR A 60 27.19 27.09 -17.88
CA TYR A 60 28.04 25.99 -17.45
C TYR A 60 27.92 25.75 -15.94
N ASP A 61 27.95 26.80 -15.13
CA ASP A 61 27.71 26.71 -13.68
C ASP A 61 26.34 26.11 -13.36
N LEU A 62 25.29 26.55 -14.07
CA LEU A 62 23.94 26.01 -13.92
C LEU A 62 23.90 24.51 -14.22
N TRP A 63 24.51 24.10 -15.33
CA TRP A 63 24.53 22.72 -15.79
C TRP A 63 25.39 21.79 -14.91
N GLU A 64 26.57 22.24 -14.50
CA GLU A 64 27.56 21.40 -13.83
C GLU A 64 27.39 21.41 -12.30
N PHE A 65 26.99 22.54 -11.70
CA PHE A 65 26.90 22.68 -10.25
C PHE A 65 25.46 22.65 -9.73
N TYR A 66 24.58 23.51 -10.26
CA TYR A 66 23.24 23.69 -9.70
C TYR A 66 22.28 22.55 -10.05
N LEU A 67 22.32 22.04 -11.29
CA LEU A 67 21.41 20.99 -11.75
C LEU A 67 21.63 19.66 -11.01
N PRO A 68 22.87 19.17 -10.81
CA PRO A 68 23.12 17.99 -9.98
C PRO A 68 22.75 18.19 -8.51
N TYR A 69 22.95 19.40 -7.96
CA TYR A 69 22.54 19.72 -6.60
C TYR A 69 21.01 19.65 -6.43
N LEU A 70 20.27 20.23 -7.38
CA LEU A 70 18.81 20.22 -7.38
C LEU A 70 18.26 18.80 -7.56
N TYR A 71 18.84 18.02 -8.47
CA TYR A 71 18.52 16.60 -8.62
C TYR A 71 18.82 15.80 -7.35
N SER A 72 19.94 16.10 -6.66
CA SER A 72 20.29 15.52 -5.37
C SER A 72 19.29 15.88 -4.27
N CYS A 73 18.76 17.10 -4.25
CA CYS A 73 17.71 17.51 -3.31
C CYS A 73 16.40 16.76 -3.57
N ILE A 74 15.97 16.69 -4.84
CA ILE A 74 14.76 15.96 -5.24
C ILE A 74 14.88 14.48 -4.90
N SER A 75 16.02 13.86 -5.22
CA SER A 75 16.30 12.46 -4.91
C SER A 75 16.30 12.22 -3.41
N LEU A 76 16.94 13.08 -2.59
CA LEU A 76 16.91 12.96 -1.14
C LEU A 76 15.48 13.03 -0.60
N MET A 77 14.66 13.96 -1.11
CA MET A 77 13.25 14.03 -0.73
C MET A 77 12.51 12.75 -1.13
N GLY A 78 12.66 12.29 -2.37
CA GLY A 78 12.08 11.02 -2.81
C GLY A 78 12.51 9.84 -1.94
N CYS A 79 13.79 9.73 -1.56
CA CYS A 79 14.29 8.69 -0.66
C CYS A 79 13.71 8.82 0.75
N LEU A 80 13.62 10.03 1.33
CA LEU A 80 12.98 10.24 2.63
C LEU A 80 11.48 9.87 2.60
N LEU A 81 10.79 10.17 1.51
CA LEU A 81 9.41 9.76 1.32
C LEU A 81 9.32 8.22 1.25
N LEU A 82 10.19 7.56 0.48
CA LEU A 82 10.26 6.11 0.40
C LEU A 82 10.59 5.46 1.75
N LEU A 83 11.46 6.08 2.56
CA LEU A 83 11.82 5.61 3.90
C LEU A 83 10.62 5.54 4.84
N LEU A 84 9.66 6.47 4.69
CA LEU A 84 8.42 6.50 5.46
C LEU A 84 7.35 5.58 4.86
N CYS A 85 7.19 5.62 3.54
CA CYS A 85 6.15 4.89 2.83
C CYS A 85 6.41 3.38 2.83
N THR A 86 7.63 2.94 2.55
CA THR A 86 7.93 1.53 2.29
C THR A 86 7.68 0.64 3.50
N PRO A 87 8.15 0.94 4.72
CA PRO A 87 7.85 0.12 5.90
C PRO A 87 6.35 0.04 6.22
N VAL A 88 5.62 1.15 6.05
CA VAL A 88 4.16 1.19 6.20
C VAL A 88 3.48 0.35 5.13
N GLY A 89 3.98 0.42 3.90
CA GLY A 89 3.56 -0.38 2.76
C GLY A 89 3.71 -1.87 2.98
N LEU A 90 4.90 -2.32 3.40
CA LEU A 90 5.20 -3.71 3.75
C LEU A 90 4.19 -4.25 4.78
N SER A 91 3.94 -3.47 5.83
CA SER A 91 2.92 -3.79 6.85
C SER A 91 1.49 -3.88 6.29
N ARG A 92 1.15 -2.97 5.36
CA ARG A 92 -0.16 -2.91 4.71
C ARG A 92 -0.35 -4.03 3.68
N MET A 93 0.69 -4.51 3.02
CA MET A 93 0.62 -5.62 2.07
C MET A 93 0.06 -6.89 2.71
N PHE A 94 0.47 -7.23 3.94
CA PHE A 94 -0.12 -8.34 4.70
C PHE A 94 -1.63 -8.17 4.95
N THR A 95 -2.11 -6.93 5.08
CA THR A 95 -3.55 -6.66 5.29
C THR A 95 -4.32 -6.65 3.97
N VAL A 96 -3.76 -6.03 2.93
CA VAL A 96 -4.36 -5.95 1.59
C VAL A 96 -4.45 -7.33 0.95
N MET A 97 -3.40 -8.15 1.03
CA MET A 97 -3.47 -9.55 0.61
C MET A 97 -4.44 -10.36 1.47
N GLY A 98 -4.54 -10.05 2.77
CA GLY A 98 -5.55 -10.63 3.66
C GLY A 98 -7.01 -10.36 3.24
N GLN A 99 -7.27 -9.26 2.53
CA GLN A 99 -8.59 -8.86 2.04
C GLN A 99 -8.85 -9.31 0.60
N LEU A 100 -7.81 -9.29 -0.26
CA LEU A 100 -7.89 -9.71 -1.66
C LEU A 100 -7.99 -11.22 -1.81
N LEU A 101 -7.26 -11.96 -0.96
CA LEU A 101 -7.33 -13.41 -0.95
C LEU A 101 -8.41 -13.82 0.05
N VAL A 102 -9.36 -14.64 -0.41
CA VAL A 102 -10.40 -15.22 0.44
C VAL A 102 -9.70 -15.90 1.61
N LYS A 103 -9.93 -15.40 2.83
CA LYS A 103 -9.34 -16.00 4.03
C LYS A 103 -9.69 -17.50 4.00
N PRO A 104 -8.69 -18.38 4.04
CA PRO A 104 -8.94 -19.79 3.95
C PRO A 104 -9.74 -20.20 5.20
N ALA A 105 -10.93 -20.75 4.98
CA ALA A 105 -11.68 -21.46 6.01
C ALA A 105 -11.05 -22.86 6.20
N ILE A 106 -9.74 -22.92 6.45
CA ILE A 106 -9.00 -24.18 6.74
C ILE A 106 -9.59 -24.90 7.95
N LEU A 107 -10.38 -24.19 8.77
CA LEU A 107 -10.87 -24.65 10.06
C LEU A 107 -12.36 -24.40 10.26
N GLU A 108 -13.10 -24.14 9.19
CA GLU A 108 -14.55 -24.29 9.23
C GLU A 108 -14.85 -25.49 8.36
N ASP A 109 -15.18 -26.59 9.03
CA ASP A 109 -15.29 -27.90 8.44
C ASP A 109 -16.41 -27.88 7.40
N LEU A 110 -16.03 -27.59 6.15
CA LEU A 110 -16.95 -27.49 5.03
C LEU A 110 -17.65 -28.83 4.83
N ASP A 111 -16.98 -29.92 5.19
CA ASP A 111 -17.56 -31.26 5.21
C ASP A 111 -18.57 -31.40 6.35
N GLU A 112 -18.30 -30.88 7.55
CA GLU A 112 -19.28 -30.81 8.65
C GLU A 112 -20.50 -29.93 8.30
N GLN A 113 -20.31 -28.79 7.64
CA GLN A 113 -21.42 -27.94 7.18
C GLN A 113 -22.26 -28.61 6.08
N ILE A 114 -21.61 -29.24 5.10
CA ILE A 114 -22.31 -30.02 4.07
C ILE A 114 -23.04 -31.20 4.71
N TYR A 115 -22.45 -31.84 5.72
CA TYR A 115 -23.06 -32.92 6.47
C TYR A 115 -24.29 -32.47 7.26
N ILE A 116 -24.21 -31.36 8.00
CA ILE A 116 -25.33 -30.77 8.75
C ILE A 116 -26.48 -30.39 7.81
N ILE A 117 -26.17 -29.72 6.70
CA ILE A 117 -27.18 -29.32 5.68
C ILE A 117 -27.81 -30.54 5.02
N THR A 118 -27.05 -31.62 4.81
CA THR A 118 -27.59 -32.88 4.26
C THR A 118 -28.55 -33.55 5.26
N LEU A 119 -28.21 -33.55 6.55
CA LEU A 119 -29.12 -34.04 7.60
C LEU A 119 -30.39 -33.19 7.71
N GLU A 120 -30.27 -31.87 7.57
CA GLU A 120 -31.40 -30.94 7.56
C GLU A 120 -32.33 -31.16 6.36
N GLU A 121 -31.77 -31.35 5.15
CA GLU A 121 -32.51 -31.73 3.94
C GLU A 121 -33.28 -33.04 4.15
N GLU A 122 -32.62 -34.08 4.66
CA GLU A 122 -33.28 -35.36 4.91
C GLU A 122 -34.36 -35.27 6.00
N ALA A 123 -34.18 -34.42 7.01
CA ALA A 123 -35.17 -34.19 8.06
C ALA A 123 -36.42 -33.48 7.52
N LEU A 124 -36.23 -32.42 6.71
CA LEU A 124 -37.30 -31.70 6.03
C LEU A 124 -38.07 -32.60 5.06
N GLN A 125 -37.36 -33.42 4.29
CA GLN A 125 -37.98 -34.34 3.33
C GLN A 125 -38.79 -35.46 4.01
N ARG A 126 -38.34 -35.95 5.18
CA ARG A 126 -39.13 -36.87 6.00
C ARG A 126 -40.38 -36.22 6.58
N ARG A 127 -40.30 -34.95 7.01
CA ARG A 127 -41.45 -34.19 7.51
C ARG A 127 -42.49 -33.93 6.42
N LEU A 128 -42.04 -33.65 5.19
CA LEU A 128 -42.90 -33.49 4.02
C LEU A 128 -43.67 -34.79 3.71
N ASN A 129 -42.96 -35.93 3.68
CA ASN A 129 -43.56 -37.24 3.37
C ASN A 129 -44.50 -37.76 4.46
N GLY A 130 -44.32 -37.33 5.71
CA GLY A 130 -45.16 -37.72 6.86
C GLY A 130 -46.43 -36.89 7.03
N LEU A 131 -46.61 -35.82 6.24
CA LEU A 131 -47.75 -34.92 6.39
C LEU A 131 -48.99 -35.45 5.65
N SER A 132 -49.87 -36.11 6.40
CA SER A 132 -51.20 -36.49 5.92
C SER A 132 -52.14 -35.29 5.91
N SER A 133 -52.45 -34.81 4.71
CA SER A 133 -53.71 -34.21 4.23
C SER A 133 -54.44 -33.06 4.99
N SER A 134 -53.91 -32.42 6.03
CA SER A 134 -54.71 -31.43 6.80
C SER A 134 -54.29 -29.95 6.79
N VAL A 135 -53.12 -29.54 6.29
CA VAL A 135 -52.78 -28.10 6.24
C VAL A 135 -51.93 -27.75 5.01
N GLU A 136 -52.59 -27.32 3.94
CA GLU A 136 -51.96 -26.92 2.67
C GLU A 136 -50.99 -25.74 2.83
N TYR A 137 -51.27 -24.84 3.79
CA TYR A 137 -50.40 -23.70 4.10
C TYR A 137 -49.05 -24.10 4.72
N ASN A 138 -49.00 -25.18 5.50
CA ASN A 138 -47.75 -25.68 6.10
C ASN A 138 -46.90 -26.46 5.09
N ILE A 139 -47.53 -27.01 4.03
CA ILE A 139 -46.82 -27.73 2.96
C ILE A 139 -46.01 -26.74 2.12
N MET A 140 -46.62 -25.61 1.73
CA MET A 140 -45.95 -24.60 0.91
C MET A 140 -44.72 -23.98 1.60
N ASP A 141 -44.81 -23.68 2.90
CA ASP A 141 -43.68 -23.09 3.66
C ASP A 141 -42.53 -24.10 3.82
N LEU A 142 -42.87 -25.37 4.05
CA LEU A 142 -41.91 -26.47 4.19
C LEU A 142 -41.23 -26.83 2.86
N GLU A 143 -41.97 -26.76 1.74
CA GLU A 143 -41.42 -26.89 0.39
C GLU A 143 -40.46 -25.75 0.07
N GLN A 144 -40.79 -24.52 0.46
CA GLN A 144 -39.93 -23.35 0.27
C GLN A 144 -38.65 -23.43 1.12
N GLU A 145 -38.74 -23.93 2.35
CA GLU A 145 -37.59 -24.18 3.21
C GLU A 145 -36.68 -25.31 2.65
N LEU A 146 -37.27 -26.39 2.14
CA LEU A 146 -36.53 -27.48 1.48
C LEU A 146 -35.78 -27.01 0.22
N GLU A 147 -36.41 -26.19 -0.63
CA GLU A 147 -35.77 -25.61 -1.81
C GLU A 147 -34.63 -24.65 -1.42
N ASN A 148 -34.79 -23.87 -0.35
CA ASN A 148 -33.71 -23.03 0.19
C ASN A 148 -32.51 -23.85 0.67
N VAL A 149 -32.75 -24.95 1.39
CA VAL A 149 -31.70 -25.87 1.87
C VAL A 149 -31.00 -26.57 0.71
N LYS A 150 -31.73 -27.02 -0.32
CA LYS A 150 -31.14 -27.57 -1.56
C LYS A 150 -30.32 -26.54 -2.35
N ALA A 151 -30.81 -25.30 -2.45
CA ALA A 151 -30.08 -24.21 -3.08
C ALA A 151 -28.80 -23.86 -2.31
N LEU A 152 -28.84 -23.91 -0.98
CA LEU A 152 -27.69 -23.70 -0.12
C LEU A 152 -26.66 -24.83 -0.29
N LYS A 153 -27.10 -26.09 -0.28
CA LYS A 153 -26.27 -27.29 -0.51
C LYS A 153 -25.55 -27.24 -1.86
N THR A 154 -26.29 -27.01 -2.95
CA THR A 154 -25.71 -26.94 -4.31
C THR A 154 -24.71 -25.79 -4.45
N LYS A 155 -24.94 -24.66 -3.75
CA LYS A 155 -24.00 -23.54 -3.68
C LYS A 155 -22.72 -23.94 -2.94
N LEU A 156 -22.83 -24.64 -1.80
CA LEU A 156 -21.68 -25.15 -1.03
C LEU A 156 -20.88 -26.22 -1.80
N GLU A 157 -21.56 -27.17 -2.46
CA GLU A 157 -20.92 -28.19 -3.30
C GLU A 157 -20.18 -27.59 -4.50
N ARG A 158 -20.76 -26.57 -5.15
CA ARG A 158 -20.05 -25.80 -6.19
C ARG A 158 -18.82 -25.09 -5.62
N ARG A 159 -18.89 -24.56 -4.40
CA ARG A 159 -17.73 -23.95 -3.73
C ARG A 159 -16.66 -24.97 -3.34
N LYS A 160 -17.04 -26.23 -3.08
CA LYS A 160 -16.12 -27.37 -2.83
C LYS A 160 -15.43 -27.85 -4.11
N LYS A 161 -16.15 -27.83 -5.25
CA LYS A 161 -15.63 -28.27 -6.55
C LYS A 161 -14.74 -27.23 -7.25
N ALA A 162 -14.88 -25.95 -6.90
CA ALA A 162 -13.92 -24.90 -7.28
C ALA A 162 -12.60 -25.10 -6.51
N SER A 163 -11.50 -25.31 -7.24
CA SER A 163 -10.16 -25.70 -6.77
C SER A 163 -9.86 -25.36 -5.31
N ALA A 164 -9.92 -26.37 -4.43
CA ALA A 164 -9.51 -26.28 -3.04
C ALA A 164 -8.03 -25.85 -2.91
N TRP A 165 -7.22 -26.12 -3.93
CA TRP A 165 -5.80 -25.76 -3.98
C TRP A 165 -5.59 -24.24 -4.16
N GLU A 166 -6.33 -23.58 -5.05
CA GLU A 166 -6.21 -22.13 -5.28
C GLU A 166 -6.76 -21.26 -4.13
N ARG A 167 -7.73 -21.77 -3.36
CA ARG A 167 -8.34 -21.02 -2.24
C ARG A 167 -7.69 -21.30 -0.90
N ASN A 168 -7.16 -22.49 -0.69
CA ASN A 168 -6.67 -22.93 0.62
C ASN A 168 -5.16 -22.82 0.78
N LEU A 169 -4.40 -23.02 -0.31
CA LEU A 169 -2.94 -22.99 -0.29
C LEU A 169 -2.36 -21.65 -0.73
N VAL A 170 -3.02 -20.95 -1.67
CA VAL A 170 -2.49 -19.68 -2.21
C VAL A 170 -2.42 -18.60 -1.13
N TYR A 171 -3.41 -18.49 -0.26
CA TYR A 171 -3.38 -17.55 0.86
C TYR A 171 -2.16 -17.75 1.78
N PRO A 172 -1.96 -18.93 2.40
CA PRO A 172 -0.81 -19.13 3.28
C PRO A 172 0.51 -19.07 2.49
N ALA A 173 0.55 -19.53 1.23
CA ALA A 173 1.75 -19.44 0.40
C ALA A 173 2.14 -17.98 0.12
N VAL A 174 1.20 -17.12 -0.28
CA VAL A 174 1.45 -15.68 -0.51
C VAL A 174 1.85 -14.97 0.78
N MET A 175 1.21 -15.29 1.91
CA MET A 175 1.57 -14.71 3.20
C MET A 175 2.97 -15.12 3.67
N ILE A 176 3.37 -16.37 3.45
CA ILE A 176 4.73 -16.87 3.71
C ILE A 176 5.73 -16.21 2.77
N LEU A 177 5.40 -16.08 1.47
CA LEU A 177 6.25 -15.41 0.49
C LEU A 177 6.51 -13.96 0.89
N LEU A 178 5.46 -13.19 1.22
CA LEU A 178 5.59 -11.81 1.71
C LEU A 178 6.44 -11.72 2.98
N LEU A 179 6.30 -12.68 3.89
CA LEU A 179 7.11 -12.75 5.11
C LEU A 179 8.57 -13.01 4.79
N ILE A 180 8.86 -13.97 3.91
CA ILE A 180 10.22 -14.29 3.47
C ILE A 180 10.84 -13.09 2.77
N GLU A 181 10.15 -12.44 1.83
CA GLU A 181 10.61 -11.24 1.13
C GLU A 181 10.91 -10.10 2.11
N THR A 182 10.02 -9.86 3.09
CA THR A 182 10.25 -8.82 4.11
C THR A 182 11.44 -9.17 5.00
N ALA A 183 11.55 -10.42 5.45
CA ALA A 183 12.65 -10.87 6.30
C ALA A 183 14.00 -10.78 5.58
N ILE A 184 14.06 -11.21 4.31
CA ILE A 184 15.24 -11.07 3.45
C ILE A 184 15.59 -9.58 3.29
N SER A 185 14.61 -8.71 3.04
CA SER A 185 14.88 -7.27 2.90
C SER A 185 15.50 -6.66 4.17
N VAL A 186 14.99 -7.01 5.36
CA VAL A 186 15.55 -6.53 6.64
C VAL A 186 16.93 -7.12 6.89
N LEU A 187 17.14 -8.41 6.58
CA LEU A 187 18.42 -9.09 6.74
C LEU A 187 19.49 -8.46 5.83
N LEU A 188 19.17 -8.19 4.57
CA LEU A 188 20.08 -7.53 3.63
C LEU A 188 20.48 -6.14 4.12
N VAL A 189 19.51 -5.35 4.59
CA VAL A 189 19.78 -4.02 5.14
C VAL A 189 20.63 -4.12 6.41
N ALA A 190 20.36 -5.09 7.29
CA ALA A 190 21.15 -5.31 8.50
C ALA A 190 22.60 -5.70 8.16
N CYS A 191 22.81 -6.61 7.21
CA CYS A 191 24.12 -6.95 6.69
C CYS A 191 24.81 -5.72 6.06
N ASN A 192 24.09 -4.91 5.29
CA ASN A 192 24.62 -3.68 4.70
C ASN A 192 25.06 -2.67 5.77
N ILE A 193 24.29 -2.50 6.86
CA ILE A 193 24.67 -1.68 8.01
C ILE A 193 25.98 -2.21 8.64
N LEU A 194 26.09 -3.51 8.86
CA LEU A 194 27.31 -4.13 9.40
C LEU A 194 28.51 -3.92 8.47
N CYS A 195 28.33 -4.09 7.15
CA CYS A 195 29.38 -3.83 6.17
C CYS A 195 29.81 -2.35 6.19
N LEU A 196 28.87 -1.41 6.25
CA LEU A 196 29.17 0.02 6.34
C LEU A 196 29.91 0.38 7.64
N LEU A 197 29.62 -0.29 8.75
CA LEU A 197 30.32 -0.07 10.03
C LEU A 197 31.74 -0.64 10.06
N VAL A 198 32.00 -1.71 9.29
CA VAL A 198 33.30 -2.40 9.26
C VAL A 198 34.24 -1.83 8.19
N ASP A 199 33.69 -1.36 7.07
CA ASP A 199 34.47 -0.88 5.92
C ASP A 199 33.90 0.43 5.35
N GLU A 200 34.60 1.54 5.59
CA GLU A 200 34.23 2.87 5.08
C GLU A 200 34.28 2.94 3.54
N THR A 201 34.97 2.02 2.85
CA THR A 201 35.03 1.98 1.38
C THR A 201 33.79 1.34 0.74
N ALA A 202 32.91 0.73 1.54
CA ALA A 202 31.67 0.13 1.07
C ALA A 202 30.60 1.17 0.65
N MET A 203 30.87 2.47 0.82
CA MET A 203 29.93 3.54 0.48
C MET A 203 29.43 3.45 -0.97
N PRO A 204 28.15 3.76 -1.20
CA PRO A 204 27.52 3.69 -2.52
C PRO A 204 28.12 4.63 -3.59
N LYS A 205 29.04 5.54 -3.23
CA LYS A 205 29.79 6.39 -4.17
C LYS A 205 31.06 5.76 -4.76
N GLY A 206 31.59 4.68 -4.17
CA GLY A 206 32.99 4.27 -4.36
C GLY A 206 33.28 3.11 -5.32
N ALA A 207 32.28 2.45 -5.92
CA ALA A 207 32.54 1.30 -6.79
C ALA A 207 33.02 1.72 -8.19
N ARG A 208 34.28 2.18 -8.30
CA ARG A 208 34.99 2.49 -9.56
C ARG A 208 35.44 1.24 -10.33
N GLY A 209 34.74 0.12 -10.18
CA GLY A 209 35.03 -1.13 -10.88
C GLY A 209 33.77 -1.69 -11.55
N PRO A 210 33.86 -2.22 -12.78
CA PRO A 210 32.79 -3.01 -13.38
C PRO A 210 32.70 -4.36 -12.67
N GLY A 211 32.27 -4.34 -11.40
CA GLY A 211 32.05 -5.53 -10.58
C GLY A 211 30.61 -6.00 -10.73
N ILE A 212 30.23 -6.44 -11.92
CA ILE A 212 28.98 -7.17 -12.11
C ILE A 212 29.04 -8.41 -11.18
N GLY A 213 28.13 -8.49 -10.21
CA GLY A 213 27.87 -9.73 -9.48
C GLY A 213 28.79 -10.08 -8.30
N ASN A 214 29.63 -9.18 -7.76
CA ASN A 214 30.55 -9.54 -6.66
C ASN A 214 30.10 -9.17 -5.23
N ALA A 215 28.99 -8.44 -5.03
CA ALA A 215 28.63 -7.92 -3.70
C ALA A 215 27.12 -7.88 -3.36
N SER A 216 26.28 -8.62 -4.09
CA SER A 216 24.82 -8.70 -3.85
C SER A 216 24.31 -10.13 -4.06
N LEU A 217 23.03 -10.43 -3.79
CA LEU A 217 22.43 -11.75 -4.03
C LEU A 217 22.71 -12.31 -5.43
N SER A 218 22.92 -11.46 -6.45
CA SER A 218 23.38 -11.85 -7.79
C SER A 218 24.74 -12.58 -7.85
N THR A 219 25.54 -12.63 -6.77
CA THR A 219 26.70 -13.54 -6.65
C THR A 219 26.28 -15.01 -6.78
N PHE A 220 25.04 -15.34 -6.41
CA PHE A 220 24.43 -16.66 -6.59
C PHE A 220 24.00 -16.96 -8.03
N GLY A 221 24.40 -16.12 -9.00
CA GLY A 221 24.06 -16.28 -10.42
C GLY A 221 22.63 -15.85 -10.74
N PHE A 222 22.01 -16.54 -11.71
CA PHE A 222 20.67 -16.20 -12.22
C PHE A 222 19.58 -16.14 -11.13
N VAL A 223 19.61 -17.06 -10.16
CA VAL A 223 18.64 -17.11 -9.06
C VAL A 223 18.77 -15.86 -8.17
N GLY A 224 20.00 -15.43 -7.93
CA GLY A 224 20.30 -14.21 -7.19
C GLY A 224 19.75 -12.95 -7.87
N ALA A 225 19.97 -12.83 -9.18
CA ALA A 225 19.44 -11.73 -9.97
C ALA A 225 17.90 -11.74 -10.02
N ALA A 226 17.28 -12.92 -10.14
CA ALA A 226 15.82 -13.05 -10.10
C ALA A 226 15.25 -12.60 -8.74
N LEU A 227 15.87 -13.01 -7.62
CA LEU A 227 15.47 -12.56 -6.29
C LEU A 227 15.64 -11.05 -6.10
N GLU A 228 16.71 -10.46 -6.65
CA GLU A 228 16.96 -9.03 -6.61
C GLU A 228 15.87 -8.25 -7.36
N ILE A 229 15.47 -8.71 -8.55
CA ILE A 229 14.36 -8.14 -9.33
C ILE A 229 13.04 -8.25 -8.55
N ILE A 230 12.76 -9.42 -7.97
CA ILE A 230 11.55 -9.64 -7.15
C ILE A 230 11.54 -8.69 -5.96
N LEU A 231 12.67 -8.51 -5.25
CA LEU A 231 12.79 -7.59 -4.12
C LEU A 231 12.59 -6.13 -4.53
N ILE A 232 13.15 -5.69 -5.66
CA ILE A 232 12.95 -4.32 -6.16
C ILE A 232 11.47 -4.10 -6.48
N PHE A 233 10.83 -5.05 -7.18
CA PHE A 233 9.41 -4.96 -7.50
C PHE A 233 8.55 -4.95 -6.24
N TYR A 234 8.87 -5.83 -5.28
CA TYR A 234 8.19 -5.90 -3.99
C TYR A 234 8.29 -4.58 -3.21
N LEU A 235 9.48 -3.97 -3.15
CA LEU A 235 9.67 -2.67 -2.53
C LEU A 235 8.92 -1.57 -3.28
N MET A 236 8.96 -1.56 -4.61
CA MET A 236 8.22 -0.59 -5.43
C MET A 236 6.72 -0.61 -5.11
N VAL A 237 6.09 -1.79 -5.17
CA VAL A 237 4.65 -1.95 -4.93
C VAL A 237 4.34 -1.60 -3.47
N SER A 238 5.20 -2.00 -2.53
CA SER A 238 5.07 -1.63 -1.11
C SER A 238 5.17 -0.12 -0.90
N SER A 239 6.12 0.57 -1.52
CA SER A 239 6.24 2.03 -1.44
C SER A 239 5.00 2.75 -1.96
N VAL A 240 4.40 2.28 -3.06
CA VAL A 240 3.16 2.87 -3.62
C VAL A 240 1.98 2.65 -2.69
N VAL A 241 1.77 1.43 -2.19
CA VAL A 241 0.70 1.15 -1.22
C VAL A 241 0.92 1.92 0.08
N GLY A 242 2.16 2.04 0.52
CA GLY A 242 2.57 2.84 1.67
C GLY A 242 2.26 4.32 1.50
N PHE A 243 2.58 4.89 0.33
CA PHE A 243 2.31 6.29 -0.01
C PHE A 243 0.82 6.62 0.14
N TYR A 244 -0.06 5.84 -0.47
CA TYR A 244 -1.52 6.05 -0.33
C TYR A 244 -2.07 5.71 1.06
N SER A 245 -1.32 4.96 1.88
CA SER A 245 -1.71 4.63 3.25
C SER A 245 -1.34 5.71 4.27
N LEU A 246 -0.49 6.67 3.92
CA LEU A 246 -0.11 7.78 4.81
C LEU A 246 -1.26 8.78 4.95
N ARG A 247 -1.47 9.30 6.17
CA ARG A 247 -2.56 10.25 6.48
C ARG A 247 -2.53 11.52 5.61
N PHE A 248 -1.34 11.98 5.26
CA PHE A 248 -1.16 13.19 4.43
C PHE A 248 -1.50 12.94 2.96
N PHE A 249 -1.18 11.74 2.44
CA PHE A 249 -1.30 11.41 1.02
C PHE A 249 -2.53 10.55 0.68
N GLY A 250 -3.27 10.05 1.67
CA GLY A 250 -4.50 9.28 1.43
C GLY A 250 -5.60 10.07 0.70
N ASN A 251 -5.57 11.41 0.76
CA ASN A 251 -6.47 12.27 -0.02
C ASN A 251 -6.14 12.28 -1.52
N PHE A 252 -4.95 11.83 -1.91
CA PHE A 252 -4.53 11.68 -3.30
C PHE A 252 -4.94 10.33 -3.89
N THR A 253 -5.51 9.39 -3.13
CA THR A 253 -5.95 8.11 -3.68
C THR A 253 -6.95 8.33 -4.83
N PRO A 254 -6.65 7.85 -6.05
CA PRO A 254 -7.53 8.03 -7.19
C PRO A 254 -8.84 7.28 -6.98
N ARG A 255 -9.96 7.93 -7.28
CA ARG A 255 -11.31 7.34 -7.27
C ARG A 255 -11.89 7.42 -8.67
N LYS A 256 -12.54 6.34 -9.10
CA LYS A 256 -13.24 6.31 -10.38
C LYS A 256 -14.28 7.44 -10.40
N ASP A 257 -14.23 8.26 -11.45
CA ASP A 257 -15.17 9.36 -11.73
C ASP A 257 -15.18 10.54 -10.72
N ASP A 258 -14.27 10.56 -9.72
CA ASP A 258 -14.20 11.60 -8.67
C ASP A 258 -12.75 12.09 -8.42
N THR A 259 -11.98 12.24 -9.50
CA THR A 259 -10.59 12.75 -9.46
C THR A 259 -10.46 14.06 -10.21
N THR A 260 -10.28 15.15 -9.46
CA THR A 260 -9.92 16.47 -9.99
C THR A 260 -8.57 16.42 -10.72
N MET A 261 -8.40 17.20 -11.79
CA MET A 261 -7.14 17.27 -12.56
C MET A 261 -5.90 17.54 -11.70
N THR A 262 -6.02 18.39 -10.67
CA THR A 262 -4.93 18.66 -9.71
C THR A 262 -4.47 17.42 -8.95
N LYS A 263 -5.38 16.51 -8.59
CA LYS A 263 -5.04 15.23 -7.94
C LYS A 263 -4.37 14.28 -8.93
N ILE A 264 -4.78 14.28 -10.19
CA ILE A 264 -4.15 13.48 -11.24
C ILE A 264 -2.71 13.92 -11.43
N ILE A 265 -2.47 15.23 -11.62
CA ILE A 265 -1.12 15.80 -11.74
C ILE A 265 -0.30 15.49 -10.48
N GLY A 266 -0.87 15.70 -9.30
CA GLY A 266 -0.21 15.39 -8.03
C GLY A 266 0.20 13.93 -7.90
N ASN A 267 -0.65 12.99 -8.32
CA ASN A 267 -0.34 11.56 -8.36
C ASN A 267 0.76 11.25 -9.38
N CYS A 268 0.70 11.81 -10.59
CA CYS A 268 1.73 11.62 -11.61
C CYS A 268 3.09 12.10 -11.09
N VAL A 269 3.15 13.31 -10.52
CA VAL A 269 4.39 13.86 -9.93
C VAL A 269 4.87 13.00 -8.77
N SER A 270 3.97 12.56 -7.88
CA SER A 270 4.34 11.73 -6.72
C SER A 270 4.89 10.37 -7.14
N ILE A 271 4.23 9.69 -8.08
CA ILE A 271 4.69 8.40 -8.63
C ILE A 271 6.01 8.58 -9.37
N LEU A 272 6.18 9.66 -10.12
CA LEU A 272 7.44 9.96 -10.83
C LEU A 272 8.59 10.15 -9.84
N VAL A 273 8.38 10.92 -8.77
CA VAL A 273 9.38 11.12 -7.72
C VAL A 273 9.72 9.81 -7.01
N LEU A 274 8.71 9.01 -6.62
CA LEU A 274 8.90 7.69 -6.01
C LEU A 274 9.69 6.77 -6.96
N SER A 275 9.30 6.71 -8.24
CA SER A 275 9.96 5.87 -9.25
C SER A 275 11.42 6.26 -9.48
N SER A 276 11.73 7.57 -9.47
CA SER A 276 13.11 8.05 -9.64
C SER A 276 13.99 7.77 -8.41
N ALA A 277 13.41 7.76 -7.21
CA ALA A 277 14.12 7.53 -5.97
C ALA A 277 14.26 6.03 -5.61
N LEU A 278 13.45 5.13 -6.19
CA LEU A 278 13.49 3.69 -5.90
C LEU A 278 14.86 3.05 -6.19
N PRO A 279 15.51 3.28 -7.35
CA PRO A 279 16.86 2.78 -7.61
C PRO A 279 17.89 3.30 -6.60
N VAL A 280 17.78 4.59 -6.23
CA VAL A 280 18.66 5.22 -5.25
C VAL A 280 18.47 4.58 -3.87
N MET A 281 17.22 4.35 -3.45
CA MET A 281 16.90 3.65 -2.22
C MET A 281 17.46 2.22 -2.23
N SER A 282 17.22 1.46 -3.30
CA SER A 282 17.67 0.06 -3.41
C SER A 282 19.20 -0.06 -3.27
N ARG A 283 19.93 0.86 -3.89
CA ARG A 283 21.39 0.96 -3.75
C ARG A 283 21.81 1.39 -2.34
N THR A 284 21.13 2.40 -1.77
CA THR A 284 21.42 2.90 -0.42
C THR A 284 21.21 1.82 0.63
N LEU A 285 20.17 1.00 0.47
CA LEU A 285 19.83 -0.13 1.32
C LEU A 285 20.75 -1.34 1.14
N GLY A 286 21.62 -1.35 0.12
CA GLY A 286 22.51 -2.46 -0.19
C GLY A 286 21.81 -3.68 -0.81
N ILE A 287 20.59 -3.51 -1.31
CA ILE A 287 19.81 -4.59 -1.96
C ILE A 287 20.39 -4.87 -3.35
N THR A 288 20.73 -3.81 -4.08
CA THR A 288 21.33 -3.87 -5.41
C THR A 288 22.64 -3.10 -5.45
N ARG A 289 23.67 -3.67 -6.08
CA ARG A 289 24.92 -2.96 -6.44
C ARG A 289 24.94 -2.49 -7.90
N PHE A 290 23.95 -2.89 -8.70
CA PHE A 290 23.87 -2.50 -10.10
C PHE A 290 23.73 -0.98 -10.27
N ASP A 291 24.74 -0.39 -10.91
CA ASP A 291 24.80 1.01 -11.29
C ASP A 291 24.29 1.17 -12.73
N LEU A 292 22.99 0.97 -12.94
CA LEU A 292 22.38 1.04 -14.29
C LEU A 292 22.47 2.45 -14.92
N LEU A 293 22.62 3.51 -14.11
CA LEU A 293 22.70 4.88 -14.63
C LEU A 293 24.12 5.44 -14.72
N GLY A 294 25.14 4.81 -14.12
CA GLY A 294 26.52 5.33 -14.11
C GLY A 294 26.71 6.71 -13.44
N ASP A 295 25.62 7.37 -13.05
CA ASP A 295 25.57 8.78 -12.64
C ASP A 295 25.11 8.96 -11.18
N PHE A 296 24.85 7.86 -10.45
CA PHE A 296 24.50 7.92 -9.02
C PHE A 296 25.65 8.49 -8.16
N GLY A 297 26.88 8.52 -8.69
CA GLY A 297 28.03 9.18 -8.08
C GLY A 297 27.88 10.71 -7.95
N ARG A 298 26.99 11.34 -8.71
CA ARG A 298 26.71 12.79 -8.64
C ARG A 298 25.85 13.20 -7.43
N PHE A 299 25.25 12.24 -6.72
CA PHE A 299 24.44 12.56 -5.56
C PHE A 299 25.31 12.95 -4.36
N ASN A 300 25.42 14.25 -4.09
CA ASN A 300 26.27 14.75 -3.02
C ASN A 300 25.96 14.12 -1.66
N TRP A 301 24.69 13.88 -1.33
CA TRP A 301 24.29 13.29 -0.04
C TRP A 301 24.73 11.83 0.14
N LEU A 302 24.86 11.07 -0.96
CA LEU A 302 25.18 9.64 -0.95
C LEU A 302 26.63 9.34 -0.49
N GLY A 303 27.44 10.38 -0.32
CA GLY A 303 28.84 10.30 0.13
C GLY A 303 29.02 10.68 1.58
N ASN A 304 27.93 11.06 2.26
CA ASN A 304 27.98 11.29 3.68
C ASN A 304 27.63 9.99 4.40
N PHE A 305 28.65 9.39 5.05
CA PHE A 305 28.52 8.18 5.84
C PHE A 305 27.31 8.22 6.79
N TYR A 306 27.19 9.30 7.56
CA TYR A 306 26.18 9.44 8.60
C TYR A 306 24.77 9.48 8.01
N ILE A 307 24.58 10.10 6.84
CA ILE A 307 23.27 10.14 6.17
C ILE A 307 22.90 8.73 5.69
N VAL A 308 23.83 8.03 5.02
CA VAL A 308 23.58 6.68 4.52
C VAL A 308 23.33 5.70 5.67
N LEU A 309 24.15 5.74 6.73
CA LEU A 309 24.01 4.87 7.90
C LEU A 309 22.69 5.14 8.64
N SER A 310 22.37 6.41 8.91
CA SER A 310 21.12 6.78 9.59
C SER A 310 19.88 6.39 8.77
N TYR A 311 19.93 6.53 7.45
CA TYR A 311 18.87 6.09 6.55
C TYR A 311 18.64 4.58 6.64
N ASN A 312 19.70 3.78 6.52
CA ASN A 312 19.63 2.33 6.61
C ASN A 312 19.14 1.86 7.99
N LEU A 313 19.68 2.45 9.05
CA LEU A 313 19.30 2.14 10.42
C LEU A 313 17.83 2.45 10.67
N LEU A 314 17.35 3.62 10.23
CA LEU A 314 15.95 4.00 10.37
C LEU A 314 15.04 3.04 9.59
N PHE A 315 15.42 2.68 8.36
CA PHE A 315 14.66 1.71 7.57
C PHE A 315 14.55 0.36 8.27
N ALA A 316 15.67 -0.17 8.78
CA ALA A 316 15.71 -1.46 9.47
C ALA A 316 14.87 -1.44 10.75
N ILE A 317 15.01 -0.40 11.58
CA ILE A 317 14.26 -0.24 12.84
C ILE A 317 12.76 -0.13 12.54
N VAL A 318 12.34 0.77 11.66
CA VAL A 318 10.92 1.01 11.37
C VAL A 318 10.29 -0.24 10.75
N THR A 319 10.97 -0.89 9.79
CA THR A 319 10.46 -2.12 9.16
C THR A 319 10.34 -3.26 10.16
N THR A 320 11.34 -3.45 11.02
CA THR A 320 11.31 -4.48 12.08
C THR A 320 10.18 -4.21 13.07
N LEU A 321 10.00 -2.96 13.52
CA LEU A 321 8.90 -2.57 14.41
C LEU A 321 7.53 -2.79 13.77
N CYS A 322 7.37 -2.46 12.49
CA CYS A 322 6.15 -2.70 11.72
C CYS A 322 5.83 -4.19 11.62
N LEU A 323 6.84 -5.02 11.37
CA LEU A 323 6.71 -6.47 11.26
C LEU A 323 6.34 -7.08 12.61
N VAL A 324 7.12 -6.80 13.66
CA VAL A 324 6.85 -7.28 15.03
C VAL A 324 5.45 -6.89 15.48
N ARG A 325 5.05 -5.62 15.33
CA ARG A 325 3.69 -5.18 15.71
C ARG A 325 2.59 -5.94 14.96
N LYS A 326 2.77 -6.19 13.65
CA LYS A 326 1.79 -6.95 12.86
C LYS A 326 1.71 -8.41 13.28
N PHE A 327 2.86 -9.09 13.41
CA PHE A 327 2.90 -10.48 13.84
C PHE A 327 2.38 -10.63 15.27
N THR A 328 2.82 -9.79 16.20
CA THR A 328 2.31 -9.80 17.58
C THR A 328 0.81 -9.55 17.62
N SER A 329 0.24 -8.66 16.79
CA SER A 329 -1.21 -8.44 16.73
C SER A 329 -1.95 -9.67 16.18
N ALA A 330 -1.45 -10.27 15.10
CA ALA A 330 -2.06 -11.46 14.52
C ALA A 330 -2.03 -12.66 15.47
N VAL A 331 -0.89 -12.91 16.11
CA VAL A 331 -0.74 -13.96 17.14
C VAL A 331 -1.65 -13.67 18.33
N ARG A 332 -1.74 -12.41 18.78
CA ARG A 332 -2.63 -12.01 19.86
C ARG A 332 -4.10 -12.24 19.52
N GLU A 333 -4.54 -11.90 18.31
CA GLU A 333 -5.92 -12.12 17.86
C GLU A 333 -6.28 -13.61 17.79
N GLU A 334 -5.38 -14.44 17.26
CA GLU A 334 -5.61 -15.89 17.20
C GLU A 334 -5.54 -16.52 18.61
N LEU A 335 -4.69 -16.01 19.51
CA LEU A 335 -4.67 -16.42 20.92
C LEU A 335 -5.98 -16.04 21.64
N PHE A 336 -6.52 -14.84 21.41
CA PHE A 336 -7.82 -14.42 21.96
C PHE A 336 -8.98 -15.28 21.47
N LYS A 337 -8.94 -15.72 20.19
CA LYS A 337 -9.93 -16.67 19.65
C LYS A 337 -9.77 -18.06 20.27
N ALA A 338 -8.55 -18.55 20.39
CA ALA A 338 -8.25 -19.86 20.99
C ALA A 338 -8.62 -19.92 22.49
N LEU A 339 -8.47 -18.81 23.22
CA LEU A 339 -8.90 -18.65 24.61
C LEU A 339 -10.44 -18.53 24.76
N GLY A 340 -11.22 -18.58 23.67
CA GLY A 340 -12.67 -18.61 23.72
C GLY A 340 -13.34 -17.30 24.20
N LEU A 341 -12.58 -16.21 24.35
CA LEU A 341 -13.09 -14.95 24.89
C LEU A 341 -14.11 -14.25 23.96
N HIS A 342 -14.22 -14.68 22.69
CA HIS A 342 -15.26 -14.22 21.77
C HIS A 342 -16.68 -14.66 22.22
N LYS A 343 -16.82 -15.77 22.97
CA LYS A 343 -18.12 -16.20 23.52
C LYS A 343 -18.61 -15.32 24.68
N LEU A 344 -17.73 -14.62 25.39
CA LEU A 344 -18.09 -13.72 26.49
C LEU A 344 -18.67 -12.38 26.00
N HIS A 345 -18.26 -11.91 24.83
CA HIS A 345 -18.81 -10.67 24.26
C HIS A 345 -20.20 -10.87 23.62
N LEU A 346 -20.46 -12.07 23.08
CA LEU A 346 -21.78 -12.41 22.51
C LEU A 346 -22.82 -12.77 23.58
N SER A 347 -22.42 -13.37 24.72
CA SER A 347 -23.37 -13.72 25.79
C SER A 347 -23.89 -12.53 26.59
N ASN A 348 -23.18 -11.39 26.58
CA ASN A 348 -23.68 -10.15 27.19
C ASN A 348 -24.68 -9.41 26.30
N THR A 349 -24.63 -9.56 24.97
CA THR A 349 -25.60 -8.91 24.08
C THR A 349 -26.93 -9.66 24.01
N SER A 350 -26.93 -10.99 24.20
CA SER A 350 -28.17 -11.79 24.16
C SER A 350 -28.98 -11.79 25.46
N ARG A 351 -28.40 -11.33 26.59
CA ARG A 351 -29.12 -11.26 27.88
C ARG A 351 -29.92 -9.97 28.07
N ASP A 352 -29.63 -8.92 27.31
CA ASP A 352 -30.31 -7.63 27.45
C ASP A 352 -31.57 -7.51 26.55
N SER A 353 -31.84 -8.47 25.67
CA SER A 353 -33.02 -8.45 24.78
C SER A 353 -34.27 -9.17 25.32
N GLU A 354 -34.23 -9.74 26.53
CA GLU A 354 -35.32 -10.58 27.07
C GLU A 354 -36.06 -9.98 28.29
N SER A 355 -35.99 -8.67 28.50
CA SER A 355 -36.85 -8.00 29.49
C SER A 355 -37.62 -6.82 28.91
N THR A 356 -38.60 -7.08 28.05
CA THR A 356 -39.62 -6.06 27.78
C THR A 356 -41.02 -6.65 27.56
N LYS A 357 -41.82 -6.58 28.65
CA LYS A 357 -43.30 -6.46 28.75
C LYS A 357 -44.17 -7.71 28.51
N PRO A 358 -45.45 -7.76 28.97
CA PRO A 358 -46.34 -6.66 29.44
C PRO A 358 -47.23 -6.94 30.69
N SER A 359 -48.13 -5.98 31.01
CA SER A 359 -49.31 -5.99 31.92
C SER A 359 -49.11 -5.17 33.21
N ALA A 360 -49.99 -4.28 33.71
CA ALA A 360 -51.38 -3.95 33.41
C ALA A 360 -51.71 -2.49 33.83
N ASN A 361 -52.62 -1.88 33.08
CA ASN A 361 -53.74 -0.98 33.45
C ASN A 361 -53.76 -0.21 34.80
N GLY A 362 -54.15 1.08 34.75
CA GLY A 362 -54.75 1.76 35.92
C GLY A 362 -54.63 3.29 36.01
N HIS A 363 -55.56 4.02 35.37
CA HIS A 363 -56.22 5.27 35.77
C HIS A 363 -55.57 6.40 36.63
N GLN A 364 -55.85 7.64 36.17
CA GLN A 364 -56.06 8.92 36.91
C GLN A 364 -54.80 9.57 37.54
N LYS A 365 -54.58 10.89 37.58
CA LYS A 365 -55.39 12.11 37.40
C LYS A 365 -54.42 13.31 37.22
N ALA A 366 -54.98 14.45 36.78
CA ALA A 366 -54.55 15.86 36.87
C ALA A 366 -53.30 16.18 37.74
N LEU A 367 -52.44 17.14 37.37
CA LEU A 367 -52.75 18.54 37.06
C LEU A 367 -51.60 19.21 36.29
#